data_AF-A0AA38PJ10-F1
#
_entry.id   AF-A0AA38PJ10-F1
#
_cell.length_a   1.000
_cell.length_b   1.000
_cell.length_c   1.000
_cell.angle_alpha   90.00
_cell.angle_beta   90.00
_cell.angle_gamma   90.00
#
_symmetry.space_group_name_H-M   'P 1'
#
loop_
_entity.id
_entity.type
_entity.pdbx_description
1 polymer ?
#
loop_
_entity_poly.entity_id
_entity_poly.type
_entity_poly.pdbx_seq_one_letter_code
_entity_poly.pdbx_strand_id
1 'polypeptide(L)'
;MSSTTDTKLLASVGKELFSYTIQFICFSVLYTIHLLATSIALKLLSPKPRSTRKFLLLSFMCLLVVIDTLDFLVTLEPLLILSKRMALVVPLDDGLLKQSTAAQNAILPWYEMSVWLVTLKLCISDSLVIWRAIAIWDRNHYVKWSLVTLMTCNGAVLSNLSSVNPVTNEQLGAAAIFTSLATNAAGTASVALKLWIYWSSVRTILAQSFESTAMQRLLLLLVESGAVLFVLQFAMAMLVVVEADSQSSYSFQLATDILDQFFEETYSLYPVAVVIMINLQSSVIEATVVHSGTALESSSKDNDVDCARNS
;
A
#
# COMPACT_ATOMS: atom_id res chain seq x y z
N MET A 1 -22.94 -17.19 42.60
CA MET A 1 -23.31 -16.69 41.25
C MET A 1 -22.15 -16.00 40.52
N SER A 2 -20.99 -15.71 41.14
CA SER A 2 -19.85 -15.05 40.45
C SER A 2 -19.02 -15.98 39.56
N SER A 3 -18.80 -17.24 39.97
CA SER A 3 -17.86 -18.14 39.30
C SER A 3 -18.13 -18.38 37.81
N THR A 4 -19.38 -18.47 37.36
CA THR A 4 -19.72 -18.68 35.94
C THR A 4 -19.53 -17.44 35.07
N THR A 5 -19.59 -16.25 35.66
CA THR A 5 -19.35 -14.98 34.95
C THR A 5 -17.86 -14.77 34.78
N ASP A 6 -17.09 -15.07 35.84
CA ASP A 6 -15.63 -14.93 35.83
C ASP A 6 -14.98 -15.89 34.83
N THR A 7 -15.47 -17.13 34.71
CA THR A 7 -14.95 -18.09 33.72
C THR A 7 -15.23 -17.66 32.28
N LYS A 8 -16.42 -17.09 32.01
CA LYS A 8 -16.77 -16.56 30.68
C LYS A 8 -15.90 -15.35 30.32
N LEU A 9 -15.67 -14.44 31.28
CA LEU A 9 -14.81 -13.28 31.07
C LEU A 9 -13.37 -13.72 30.78
N LEU A 10 -12.82 -14.64 31.58
CA LEU A 10 -11.46 -15.14 31.39
C LEU A 10 -11.27 -15.84 30.05
N ALA A 11 -12.27 -16.62 29.61
CA ALA A 11 -12.27 -17.24 28.29
C ALA A 11 -12.33 -16.21 27.16
N SER A 12 -13.08 -15.12 27.33
CA SER A 12 -13.15 -14.02 26.35
C SER A 12 -11.80 -13.31 26.22
N VAL A 13 -11.20 -12.94 27.35
CA VAL A 13 -9.87 -12.28 27.39
C VAL A 13 -8.79 -13.19 26.79
N GLY A 14 -8.84 -14.50 27.07
CA GLY A 14 -7.91 -15.45 26.48
C GLY A 14 -8.00 -15.54 24.95
N LYS A 15 -9.22 -15.49 24.40
CA LYS A 15 -9.43 -15.47 22.94
C LYS A 15 -8.93 -14.19 22.29
N GLU A 16 -9.13 -13.05 22.94
CA GLU A 16 -8.68 -11.74 22.46
C GLU A 16 -7.15 -11.66 22.46
N LEU A 17 -6.50 -12.07 23.56
CA LEU A 17 -5.04 -12.16 23.65
C LEU A 17 -4.45 -13.08 22.57
N PHE A 18 -5.10 -14.22 22.33
CA PHE A 18 -4.67 -15.14 21.29
C PHE A 18 -4.79 -14.52 19.89
N SER A 19 -5.90 -13.85 19.58
CA SER A 19 -6.08 -13.15 18.29
C SER A 19 -5.00 -12.09 18.08
N TYR A 20 -4.80 -11.20 19.07
CA TYR A 20 -3.78 -10.14 18.99
C TYR A 20 -2.36 -10.69 18.84
N THR A 21 -2.05 -11.80 19.52
CA THR A 21 -0.72 -12.43 19.39
C THR A 21 -0.49 -12.93 17.97
N ILE A 22 -1.49 -13.57 17.36
CA ILE A 22 -1.38 -14.06 15.97
C ILE A 22 -1.24 -12.89 15.00
N GLN A 23 -2.10 -11.89 15.12
CA GLN A 23 -2.06 -10.68 14.27
C GLN A 23 -0.69 -10.01 14.34
N PHE A 24 -0.14 -9.84 15.55
CA PHE A 24 1.18 -9.24 15.74
C PHE A 24 2.32 -10.07 15.14
N ILE A 25 2.25 -11.40 15.19
CA ILE A 25 3.23 -12.26 14.52
C ILE A 25 3.16 -12.04 13.01
N CYS A 26 1.96 -12.04 12.43
CA CYS A 26 1.75 -11.76 11.00
C CYS A 26 2.29 -10.39 10.62
N PHE A 27 1.92 -9.35 11.37
CA PHE A 27 2.37 -7.98 11.15
C PHE A 27 3.89 -7.84 11.23
N SER A 28 4.53 -8.45 12.23
CA SER A 28 5.99 -8.44 12.39
C SER A 28 6.73 -9.04 11.20
N VAL A 29 6.19 -10.13 10.63
CA VAL A 29 6.76 -10.76 9.42
C VAL A 29 6.62 -9.83 8.22
N LEU A 30 5.44 -9.26 8.01
CA LEU A 30 5.15 -8.36 6.90
C LEU A 30 5.97 -7.07 6.98
N TYR A 31 6.05 -6.45 8.16
CA TYR A 31 6.90 -5.30 8.44
C TYR A 31 8.37 -5.57 8.11
N THR A 32 8.88 -6.76 8.45
CA THR A 32 10.25 -7.17 8.10
C THR A 32 10.44 -7.25 6.58
N ILE A 33 9.45 -7.80 5.86
CA ILE A 33 9.46 -7.85 4.38
C ILE A 33 9.45 -6.42 3.81
N HIS A 34 8.63 -5.52 4.38
CA HIS A 34 8.58 -4.11 4.01
C HIS A 34 9.94 -3.44 4.16
N LEU A 35 10.59 -3.57 5.32
CA LEU A 35 11.92 -3.00 5.57
C LEU A 35 12.98 -3.53 4.59
N LEU A 36 12.93 -4.82 4.26
CA LEU A 36 13.84 -5.43 3.30
C LEU A 36 13.61 -4.86 1.88
N ALA A 37 12.34 -4.81 1.44
CA ALA A 37 11.97 -4.27 0.15
C ALA A 37 12.38 -2.79 0.02
N THR A 38 12.12 -1.99 1.06
CA THR A 38 12.50 -0.58 1.08
C THR A 38 14.01 -0.41 1.07
N SER A 39 14.75 -1.26 1.79
CA SER A 39 16.22 -1.25 1.74
C SER A 39 16.77 -1.53 0.33
N ILE A 40 16.15 -2.44 -0.42
CA ILE A 40 16.49 -2.71 -1.82
C ILE A 40 16.16 -1.49 -2.68
N ALA A 41 14.96 -0.92 -2.53
CA ALA A 41 14.54 0.27 -3.27
C ALA A 41 15.51 1.45 -3.04
N LEU A 42 15.88 1.72 -1.79
CA LEU A 42 16.83 2.77 -1.41
C LEU A 42 18.20 2.56 -2.07
N LYS A 43 18.72 1.33 -2.07
CA LYS A 43 19.99 1.00 -2.76
C LYS A 43 19.91 1.25 -4.27
N LEU A 44 18.78 0.89 -4.91
CA LEU A 44 18.57 1.15 -6.34
C LEU A 44 18.48 2.65 -6.66
N LEU A 45 17.96 3.46 -5.74
CA LEU A 45 17.85 4.92 -5.90
C LEU A 45 19.19 5.67 -5.68
N SER A 46 20.18 5.07 -5.01
CA SER A 46 21.33 5.77 -4.43
C SER A 46 22.47 6.32 -5.33
N PRO A 47 22.78 5.92 -6.59
CA PRO A 47 24.13 6.25 -7.10
C PRO A 47 24.40 7.58 -7.85
N LYS A 48 23.44 8.46 -8.20
CA LYS A 48 23.75 9.65 -9.05
C LYS A 48 22.97 10.94 -8.72
N PRO A 49 23.59 12.13 -8.89
CA PRO A 49 23.07 13.38 -8.35
C PRO A 49 21.84 13.95 -9.07
N ARG A 50 20.87 14.39 -8.25
CA ARG A 50 19.94 15.52 -8.39
C ARG A 50 18.96 15.54 -9.58
N SER A 51 18.10 14.52 -9.69
CA SER A 51 16.77 14.75 -10.28
C SER A 51 15.76 15.03 -9.16
N THR A 52 15.03 16.15 -9.24
CA THR A 52 13.94 16.50 -8.31
C THR A 52 12.93 15.36 -8.14
N ARG A 53 12.72 14.55 -9.20
CA ARG A 53 11.83 13.39 -9.18
C ARG A 53 12.34 12.27 -8.27
N LYS A 54 13.65 12.00 -8.30
CA LYS A 54 14.28 10.99 -7.43
C LYS A 54 14.24 11.43 -5.97
N PHE A 55 14.46 12.73 -5.72
CA PHE A 55 14.34 13.29 -4.37
C PHE A 55 12.91 13.16 -3.82
N LEU A 56 11.90 13.47 -4.65
CA LEU A 56 10.49 13.31 -4.25
C LEU A 56 10.14 11.85 -3.93
N LEU A 57 10.55 10.91 -4.79
CA LEU A 57 10.35 9.48 -4.56
C LEU A 57 11.05 9.00 -3.29
N LEU A 58 12.28 9.43 -3.05
CA LEU A 58 13.02 9.09 -1.83
C LEU A 58 12.32 9.62 -0.57
N SER A 59 11.87 10.88 -0.60
CA SER A 59 11.11 11.50 0.49
C SER A 59 9.84 10.69 0.81
N PHE A 60 9.12 10.27 -0.23
CA PHE A 60 7.92 9.47 -0.10
C PHE A 60 8.18 8.07 0.51
N MET A 61 9.26 7.39 0.09
CA MET A 61 9.66 6.11 0.67
C MET A 61 10.06 6.27 2.15
N CYS A 62 10.81 7.31 2.50
CA CYS A 62 11.17 7.58 3.90
C CYS A 62 9.93 7.87 4.75
N LEU A 63 8.98 8.65 4.22
CA LEU A 63 7.72 8.93 4.91
C LEU A 63 6.92 7.65 5.17
N LEU A 64 6.84 6.76 4.19
CA LEU A 64 6.18 5.45 4.34
C LEU A 64 6.83 4.62 5.44
N VAL A 65 8.16 4.49 5.45
CA VAL A 65 8.88 3.74 6.51
C VAL A 65 8.62 4.34 7.89
N VAL A 66 8.59 5.66 8.02
CA VAL A 66 8.30 6.32 9.29
C VAL A 66 6.88 6.00 9.76
N ILE A 67 5.88 6.14 8.89
CA ILE A 67 4.48 5.84 9.22
C ILE A 67 4.32 4.36 9.58
N ASP A 68 4.92 3.46 8.80
CA ASP A 68 4.87 2.02 9.01
C ASP A 68 5.54 1.60 10.32
N THR A 69 6.67 2.23 10.66
CA THR A 69 7.35 2.01 11.94
C THR A 69 6.53 2.56 13.11
N LEU A 70 5.88 3.71 12.95
CA LEU A 70 4.99 4.24 13.99
C LEU A 70 3.80 3.31 14.22
N ASP A 71 3.24 2.75 13.16
CA ASP A 71 2.13 1.82 13.23
C ASP A 71 2.54 0.52 13.93
N PHE A 72 3.72 -0.03 13.57
CA PHE A 72 4.33 -1.15 14.27
C PHE A 72 4.50 -0.90 15.77
N LEU A 73 4.98 0.29 16.15
CA LEU A 73 5.16 0.66 17.56
C LEU A 73 3.83 0.82 18.30
N VAL A 74 2.82 1.40 17.65
CA VAL A 74 1.47 1.55 18.23
C VAL A 74 0.82 0.20 18.44
N THR A 75 0.93 -0.74 17.49
CA THR A 75 0.35 -2.08 17.61
C THR A 75 1.04 -2.93 18.70
N LEU A 76 2.33 -2.68 18.97
CA LEU A 76 3.06 -3.35 20.05
C LEU A 76 2.54 -2.98 21.46
N GLU A 77 2.03 -1.76 21.63
CA GLU A 77 1.76 -1.16 22.94
C GLU A 77 0.54 -1.79 23.66
N PRO A 78 -0.62 -2.03 22.99
CA PRO A 78 -1.75 -2.75 23.57
C PRO A 78 -1.39 -4.17 24.04
N LEU A 79 -0.52 -4.89 23.32
CA LEU A 79 -0.04 -6.21 23.76
C LEU A 79 0.73 -6.11 25.09
N LEU A 80 1.56 -5.08 25.23
CA LEU A 80 2.32 -4.83 26.45
C LEU A 80 1.43 -4.32 27.60
N ILE A 81 0.45 -3.46 27.32
CA ILE A 81 -0.52 -2.99 28.31
C ILE A 81 -1.41 -4.13 28.77
N LEU A 82 -2.01 -4.88 27.84
CA LEU A 82 -2.96 -5.95 28.14
C LEU A 82 -2.26 -7.07 28.90
N SER A 83 -1.06 -7.48 28.47
CA SER A 83 -0.24 -8.45 29.21
C SER A 83 0.17 -7.96 30.61
N LYS A 84 0.52 -6.68 30.78
CA LYS A 84 0.90 -6.13 32.09
C LYS A 84 -0.29 -5.85 33.03
N ARG A 85 -1.42 -5.39 32.50
CA ARG A 85 -2.59 -4.93 33.30
C ARG A 85 -3.63 -6.01 33.56
N MET A 86 -3.82 -6.96 32.64
CA MET A 86 -4.72 -8.09 32.89
C MET A 86 -4.06 -9.20 33.69
N ALA A 87 -2.73 -9.36 33.60
CA ALA A 87 -2.07 -10.48 34.26
C ALA A 87 -1.92 -10.28 35.78
N LEU A 88 -1.41 -9.14 36.30
CA LEU A 88 -0.75 -9.24 37.63
C LEU A 88 -0.68 -8.03 38.58
N VAL A 89 -0.97 -6.78 38.20
CA VAL A 89 -0.33 -5.67 38.97
C VAL A 89 -1.20 -4.92 39.98
N VAL A 90 -2.52 -4.76 39.78
CA VAL A 90 -3.36 -4.07 40.79
C VAL A 90 -4.77 -4.68 40.80
N PRO A 91 -5.12 -5.54 41.78
CA PRO A 91 -6.52 -5.83 42.02
C PRO A 91 -7.20 -4.53 42.43
N LEU A 92 -8.09 -4.01 41.59
CA LEU A 92 -9.00 -2.97 42.04
C LEU A 92 -10.02 -3.63 42.97
N ASP A 93 -10.26 -3.02 44.14
CA ASP A 93 -11.23 -3.51 45.14
C ASP A 93 -12.66 -3.68 44.56
N ASP A 94 -12.91 -3.02 43.43
CA ASP A 94 -14.16 -3.01 42.70
C ASP A 94 -14.40 -4.23 41.76
N GLY A 95 -13.47 -5.19 41.73
CA GLY A 95 -13.59 -6.44 40.99
C GLY A 95 -13.23 -6.37 39.49
N LEU A 96 -13.28 -7.53 38.84
CA LEU A 96 -12.79 -7.77 37.47
C LEU A 96 -13.45 -6.87 36.41
N LEU A 97 -14.74 -6.55 36.56
CA LEU A 97 -15.46 -5.74 35.58
C LEU A 97 -14.88 -4.32 35.46
N LYS A 98 -14.65 -3.64 36.60
CA LYS A 98 -14.08 -2.29 36.58
C LYS A 98 -12.63 -2.30 36.08
N GLN A 99 -11.87 -3.36 36.38
CA GLN A 99 -10.52 -3.54 35.84
C GLN A 99 -10.52 -3.71 34.33
N SER A 100 -11.47 -4.49 33.78
CA SER A 100 -11.64 -4.67 32.34
C SER A 100 -11.99 -3.34 31.65
N THR A 101 -12.93 -2.56 32.21
CA THR A 101 -13.30 -1.25 31.64
C THR A 101 -12.14 -0.26 31.72
N ALA A 102 -11.39 -0.23 32.82
CA ALA A 102 -10.22 0.63 32.96
C ALA A 102 -9.09 0.25 31.98
N ALA A 103 -8.91 -1.05 31.70
CA ALA A 103 -7.98 -1.52 30.68
C ALA A 103 -8.43 -1.10 29.27
N GLN A 104 -9.71 -1.28 28.94
CA GLN A 104 -10.27 -0.89 27.64
C GLN A 104 -10.13 0.62 27.39
N ASN A 105 -10.43 1.44 28.40
CA ASN A 105 -10.28 2.90 28.31
C ASN A 105 -8.80 3.33 28.15
N ALA A 106 -7.85 2.54 28.67
CA ALA A 106 -6.42 2.83 28.51
C ALA A 106 -5.89 2.49 27.11
N ILE A 107 -6.54 1.55 26.40
CA ILE A 107 -6.17 1.12 25.04
C ILE A 107 -6.76 2.06 23.98
N LEU A 108 -7.89 2.70 24.27
CA LEU A 108 -8.64 3.52 23.30
C LEU A 108 -7.78 4.55 22.52
N PRO A 109 -6.89 5.35 23.16
CA PRO A 109 -6.08 6.31 22.41
C PRO A 109 -5.10 5.67 21.42
N TRP A 110 -4.59 4.48 21.74
CA TRP A 110 -3.68 3.74 20.88
C TRP A 110 -4.40 3.13 19.69
N TYR A 111 -5.60 2.61 19.92
CA TYR A 111 -6.48 2.16 18.85
C TYR A 111 -6.81 3.30 17.89
N GLU A 112 -7.21 4.47 18.40
CA GLU A 112 -7.44 5.66 17.56
C GLU A 112 -6.20 6.04 16.75
N MET A 113 -5.02 6.04 17.38
CA MET A 113 -3.76 6.34 16.70
C MET A 113 -3.43 5.34 15.58
N SER A 114 -3.68 4.05 15.79
CA SER A 114 -3.48 3.01 14.77
C SER A 114 -4.41 3.23 13.56
N VAL A 115 -5.70 3.47 13.79
CA VAL A 115 -6.67 3.77 12.72
C VAL A 115 -6.23 4.97 11.87
N TRP A 116 -5.68 6.00 12.50
CA TRP A 116 -5.11 7.16 11.79
C TRP A 116 -3.90 6.79 10.93
N LEU A 117 -2.98 5.95 11.42
CA LEU A 117 -1.78 5.55 10.69
C LEU A 117 -2.14 4.69 9.47
N VAL A 118 -3.06 3.74 9.63
CA VAL A 118 -3.62 2.93 8.53
C VAL A 118 -4.27 3.82 7.49
N THR A 119 -5.06 4.81 7.93
CA THR A 119 -5.69 5.80 7.05
C THR A 119 -4.67 6.62 6.25
N LEU A 120 -3.55 7.02 6.89
CA LEU A 120 -2.47 7.72 6.21
C LEU A 120 -1.76 6.82 5.20
N LYS A 121 -1.48 5.56 5.53
CA LYS A 121 -0.92 4.58 4.57
C LYS A 121 -1.80 4.44 3.33
N LEU A 122 -3.12 4.30 3.54
CA LEU A 122 -4.11 4.22 2.46
C LEU A 122 -4.12 5.49 1.59
N CYS A 123 -4.18 6.68 2.21
CA CYS A 123 -4.13 7.97 1.50
C CYS A 123 -2.87 8.10 0.65
N ILE A 124 -1.72 7.70 1.18
CA ILE A 124 -0.43 7.77 0.51
C ILE A 124 -0.42 6.82 -0.70
N SER A 125 -0.90 5.59 -0.52
CA SER A 125 -1.05 4.62 -1.61
C SER A 125 -1.95 5.14 -2.74
N ASP A 126 -3.13 5.67 -2.40
CA ASP A 126 -4.08 6.22 -3.38
C ASP A 126 -3.51 7.45 -4.11
N SER A 127 -2.81 8.33 -3.37
CA SER A 127 -2.11 9.48 -3.93
C SER A 127 -1.10 9.05 -4.99
N LEU A 128 -0.40 7.93 -4.79
CA LEU A 128 0.55 7.40 -5.77
C LEU A 128 -0.15 6.90 -7.04
N VAL A 129 -1.31 6.24 -6.93
CA VAL A 129 -2.13 5.82 -8.09
C VAL A 129 -2.55 7.04 -8.91
N ILE A 130 -3.09 8.06 -8.24
CA ILE A 130 -3.54 9.29 -8.89
C ILE A 130 -2.36 10.04 -9.51
N TRP A 131 -1.25 10.18 -8.79
CA TRP A 131 -0.04 10.84 -9.30
C TRP A 131 0.43 10.19 -10.60
N ARG A 132 0.42 8.85 -10.68
CA ARG A 132 0.79 8.12 -11.91
C ARG A 132 -0.16 8.38 -13.06
N ALA A 133 -1.47 8.38 -12.80
CA ALA A 133 -2.45 8.73 -13.82
C ALA A 133 -2.25 10.18 -14.30
N ILE A 134 -2.06 11.14 -13.39
CA ILE A 134 -1.82 12.56 -13.72
C ILE A 134 -0.54 12.73 -14.55
N ALA A 135 0.54 12.03 -14.19
CA ALA A 135 1.81 12.07 -14.91
C ALA A 135 1.69 11.60 -16.37
N ILE A 136 0.76 10.68 -16.62
CA ILE A 136 0.49 10.12 -17.95
C ILE A 136 -0.46 11.02 -18.78
N TRP A 137 -1.37 11.72 -18.11
CA TRP A 137 -2.40 12.56 -18.74
C TRP A 137 -1.99 14.03 -18.86
N ASP A 138 -0.74 14.31 -19.24
CA ASP A 138 -0.18 15.65 -19.07
C ASP A 138 -1.00 16.78 -19.75
N ARG A 139 -1.57 16.50 -20.92
CA ARG A 139 -2.32 17.48 -21.73
C ARG A 139 -3.81 17.59 -21.38
N ASN A 140 -4.41 16.63 -20.68
CA ASN A 140 -5.86 16.62 -20.45
C ASN A 140 -6.20 17.09 -19.03
N HIS A 141 -6.51 18.39 -18.90
CA HIS A 141 -6.86 18.98 -17.61
C HIS A 141 -8.13 18.39 -16.99
N TYR A 142 -9.10 17.94 -17.78
CA TYR A 142 -10.36 17.40 -17.25
C TYR A 142 -10.13 16.11 -16.45
N VAL A 143 -9.31 15.19 -16.96
CA VAL A 143 -8.96 13.94 -16.26
C VAL A 143 -8.15 14.23 -15.00
N LYS A 144 -7.24 15.21 -15.06
CA LYS A 144 -6.47 15.64 -13.88
C LYS A 144 -7.39 16.15 -12.78
N TRP A 145 -8.31 17.06 -13.11
CA TRP A 145 -9.25 17.62 -12.14
C TRP A 145 -10.22 16.57 -11.59
N SER A 146 -10.73 15.65 -12.42
CA SER A 146 -11.61 14.59 -11.91
C SER A 146 -10.92 13.68 -10.90
N LEU A 147 -9.65 13.32 -11.13
CA LEU A 147 -8.88 12.49 -10.21
C LEU A 147 -8.53 13.23 -8.91
N VAL A 148 -8.20 14.53 -8.99
CA VAL A 148 -7.94 15.36 -7.79
C VAL A 148 -9.21 15.53 -6.95
N THR A 149 -10.37 15.76 -7.58
CA THR A 149 -11.65 15.81 -6.88
C THR A 149 -11.96 14.49 -6.18
N LEU A 150 -11.74 13.36 -6.87
CA LEU A 150 -11.96 12.04 -6.29
C LEU A 150 -11.05 11.78 -5.07
N MET A 151 -9.77 12.18 -5.14
CA MET A 151 -8.86 12.13 -4.00
C MET A 151 -9.32 12.99 -2.82
N THR A 152 -9.86 14.17 -3.13
CA THR A 152 -10.32 15.12 -2.11
C THR A 152 -11.58 14.57 -1.42
N CYS A 153 -12.48 13.95 -2.17
CA CYS A 153 -13.61 13.20 -1.61
C CYS A 153 -13.15 12.05 -0.72
N ASN A 154 -12.14 11.28 -1.13
CA ASN A 154 -11.57 10.21 -0.32
C ASN A 154 -11.00 10.75 1.00
N GLY A 155 -10.18 11.81 0.94
CA GLY A 155 -9.63 12.46 2.12
C GLY A 155 -10.73 13.03 3.05
N ALA A 156 -11.81 13.56 2.49
CA ALA A 156 -12.95 14.05 3.28
C ALA A 156 -13.65 12.92 4.03
N VAL A 157 -13.93 11.78 3.38
CA VAL A 157 -14.52 10.60 4.03
C VAL A 157 -13.60 10.11 5.16
N LEU A 158 -12.30 10.04 4.91
CA LEU A 158 -11.30 9.60 5.89
C LEU A 158 -11.18 10.56 7.08
N SER A 159 -11.28 11.88 6.85
CA SER A 159 -11.28 12.87 7.94
C SER A 159 -12.53 12.79 8.82
N ASN A 160 -13.65 12.29 8.28
CA ASN A 160 -14.85 12.06 9.09
C ASN A 160 -14.69 10.80 9.94
N LEU A 161 -14.01 9.76 9.44
CA LEU A 161 -13.75 8.52 10.20
C LEU A 161 -13.07 8.80 11.56
N SER A 162 -12.24 9.84 11.63
CA SER A 162 -11.47 10.16 12.83
C SER A 162 -12.13 11.11 13.82
N SER A 163 -13.28 11.68 13.47
CA SER A 163 -13.95 12.70 14.30
C SER A 163 -15.21 12.21 15.02
N VAL A 164 -15.64 10.96 14.78
CA VAL A 164 -16.93 10.47 15.24
C VAL A 164 -16.80 9.29 16.20
N ASN A 165 -17.79 9.18 17.09
CA ASN A 165 -17.97 8.13 18.08
C ASN A 165 -17.80 6.71 17.50
N PRO A 166 -17.31 5.74 18.29
CA PRO A 166 -17.00 4.38 17.83
C PRO A 166 -18.16 3.63 17.15
N VAL A 167 -19.42 3.94 17.49
CA VAL A 167 -20.60 3.26 16.93
C VAL A 167 -20.91 3.68 15.48
N THR A 168 -20.56 4.89 15.07
CA THR A 168 -20.75 5.35 13.67
C THR A 168 -19.60 4.93 12.75
N ASN A 169 -18.53 4.34 13.31
CA ASN A 169 -17.30 4.07 12.58
C ASN A 169 -17.41 2.89 11.61
N GLU A 170 -18.32 1.93 11.83
CA GLU A 170 -18.45 0.78 10.92
C GLU A 170 -18.94 1.18 9.52
N GLN A 171 -20.01 1.97 9.43
CA GLN A 171 -20.54 2.46 8.16
C GLN A 171 -19.56 3.41 7.45
N LEU A 172 -18.89 4.26 8.23
CA LEU A 172 -17.86 5.17 7.72
C LEU A 172 -16.62 4.40 7.23
N GLY A 173 -16.23 3.32 7.92
CA GLY A 173 -15.12 2.45 7.54
C GLY A 173 -15.37 1.76 6.21
N ALA A 174 -16.57 1.19 6.02
CA ALA A 174 -16.97 0.63 4.73
C ALA A 174 -16.95 1.70 3.64
N ALA A 175 -17.52 2.89 3.89
CA ALA A 175 -17.52 3.99 2.94
C ALA A 175 -16.09 4.44 2.56
N ALA A 176 -15.17 4.48 3.52
CA ALA A 176 -13.77 4.78 3.29
C ALA A 176 -13.09 3.76 2.36
N ILE A 177 -13.30 2.47 2.62
CA ILE A 177 -12.77 1.38 1.77
C ILE A 177 -13.33 1.47 0.35
N PHE A 178 -14.65 1.66 0.20
CA PHE A 178 -15.27 1.79 -1.12
C PHE A 178 -14.83 3.06 -1.87
N THR A 179 -14.59 4.16 -1.16
CA THR A 179 -14.12 5.41 -1.78
C THR A 179 -12.67 5.30 -2.22
N SER A 180 -11.82 4.65 -1.42
CA SER A 180 -10.46 4.31 -1.80
C SER A 180 -10.44 3.34 -2.99
N LEU A 181 -11.27 2.29 -2.97
CA LEU A 181 -11.43 1.34 -4.08
C LEU A 181 -11.83 2.06 -5.38
N ALA A 182 -12.81 2.97 -5.31
CA ALA A 182 -13.24 3.76 -6.46
C ALA A 182 -12.10 4.66 -6.98
N THR A 183 -11.32 5.25 -6.08
CA THR A 183 -10.17 6.09 -6.41
C THR A 183 -9.08 5.30 -7.14
N ASN A 184 -8.73 4.12 -6.63
CA ASN A 184 -7.77 3.24 -7.25
C ASN A 184 -8.27 2.69 -8.59
N ALA A 185 -9.54 2.26 -8.66
CA ALA A 185 -10.17 1.80 -9.89
C ALA A 185 -10.13 2.87 -10.98
N ALA A 186 -10.52 4.10 -10.66
CA ALA A 186 -10.51 5.23 -11.58
C ALA A 186 -9.09 5.58 -12.05
N GLY A 187 -8.12 5.58 -11.13
CA GLY A 187 -6.72 5.81 -11.46
C GLY A 187 -6.14 4.72 -12.38
N THR A 188 -6.34 3.45 -12.03
CA THR A 188 -5.89 2.30 -12.83
C THR A 188 -6.57 2.26 -14.20
N ALA A 189 -7.88 2.49 -14.27
CA ALA A 189 -8.61 2.58 -15.53
C ALA A 189 -8.10 3.75 -16.39
N SER A 190 -7.78 4.90 -15.79
CA SER A 190 -7.22 6.05 -16.51
C SER A 190 -5.86 5.73 -17.13
N VAL A 191 -5.00 4.98 -16.43
CA VAL A 191 -3.71 4.51 -16.97
C VAL A 191 -3.93 3.49 -18.09
N ALA A 192 -4.84 2.53 -17.89
CA ALA A 192 -5.15 1.49 -18.88
C ALA A 192 -5.75 2.08 -20.17
N LEU A 193 -6.66 3.06 -20.05
CA LEU A 193 -7.23 3.77 -21.20
C LEU A 193 -6.15 4.52 -21.99
N LYS A 194 -5.18 5.16 -21.32
CA LYS A 194 -4.07 5.79 -22.03
C LYS A 194 -3.21 4.77 -22.76
N LEU A 195 -2.89 3.66 -22.10
CA LEU A 195 -2.14 2.55 -22.71
C LEU A 195 -2.87 2.03 -23.96
N TRP A 196 -4.19 1.87 -23.88
CA TRP A 196 -5.02 1.45 -25.02
C TRP A 196 -4.98 2.44 -26.19
N ILE A 197 -5.15 3.74 -25.92
CA ILE A 197 -5.08 4.79 -26.95
C ILE A 197 -3.69 4.80 -27.60
N TYR A 198 -2.64 4.74 -26.78
CA TYR A 198 -1.25 4.69 -27.26
C TYR A 198 -1.03 3.46 -28.14
N TRP A 199 -1.45 2.28 -27.68
CA TRP A 199 -1.33 1.04 -28.43
C TRP A 199 -2.10 1.08 -29.75
N SER A 200 -3.32 1.62 -29.75
CA SER A 200 -4.13 1.77 -30.96
C SER A 200 -3.49 2.73 -31.97
N SER A 201 -2.90 3.84 -31.52
CA SER A 201 -2.22 4.79 -32.41
C SER A 201 -0.92 4.21 -32.97
N VAL A 202 -0.14 3.54 -32.12
CA VAL A 202 1.11 2.90 -32.50
C VAL A 202 0.85 1.78 -33.50
N ARG A 203 -0.17 0.94 -33.29
CA ARG A 203 -0.50 -0.16 -34.22
C ARG A 203 -0.78 0.31 -35.65
N THR A 204 -1.34 1.49 -35.82
CA THR A 204 -1.60 2.09 -37.15
C THR A 204 -0.31 2.54 -37.86
N ILE A 205 0.72 2.94 -37.10
CA ILE A 205 1.98 3.48 -37.62
C ILE A 205 3.07 2.39 -37.73
N LEU A 206 3.12 1.49 -36.75
CA LEU A 206 4.17 0.47 -36.58
C LEU A 206 3.90 -0.85 -37.31
N ALA A 207 2.97 -0.91 -38.26
CA ALA A 207 2.89 -2.04 -39.20
C ALA A 207 4.21 -2.30 -39.95
N GLN A 208 5.20 -1.38 -39.86
CA GLN A 208 6.52 -1.48 -40.48
C GLN A 208 7.73 -1.50 -39.52
N SER A 209 7.61 -1.31 -38.20
CA SER A 209 8.78 -1.41 -37.31
C SER A 209 8.45 -2.08 -35.97
N PHE A 210 9.16 -3.17 -35.65
CA PHE A 210 8.83 -4.12 -34.57
C PHE A 210 9.39 -3.77 -33.19
N GLU A 211 9.99 -2.60 -33.00
CA GLU A 211 10.59 -2.25 -31.71
C GLU A 211 9.55 -1.64 -30.77
N SER A 212 8.77 -2.53 -30.13
CA SER A 212 7.92 -2.14 -28.99
C SER A 212 8.80 -1.63 -27.84
N THR A 213 8.81 -0.30 -27.72
CA THR A 213 9.72 0.48 -26.89
C THR A 213 9.37 0.30 -25.41
N ALA A 214 10.40 0.23 -24.56
CA ALA A 214 10.31 -0.10 -23.13
C ALA A 214 9.20 0.64 -22.33
N MET A 215 8.76 1.81 -22.78
CA MET A 215 7.62 2.54 -22.23
C MET A 215 6.32 1.71 -22.22
N GLN A 216 6.06 0.89 -23.24
CA GLN A 216 4.88 0.02 -23.26
C GLN A 216 4.92 -1.02 -22.14
N ARG A 217 6.11 -1.60 -21.88
CA ARG A 217 6.31 -2.55 -20.78
C ARG A 217 6.12 -1.87 -19.43
N LEU A 218 6.59 -0.63 -19.28
CA LEU A 218 6.39 0.15 -18.05
C LEU A 218 4.91 0.42 -17.78
N LEU A 219 4.15 0.92 -18.77
CA LEU A 219 2.72 1.17 -18.61
C LEU A 219 1.94 -0.12 -18.31
N LEU A 220 2.27 -1.22 -19.00
CA LEU A 220 1.60 -2.50 -18.78
C LEU A 220 1.79 -2.97 -17.33
N LEU A 221 3.02 -2.90 -16.83
CA LEU A 221 3.32 -3.27 -15.46
C LEU A 221 2.59 -2.36 -14.44
N LEU A 222 2.48 -1.07 -14.76
CA LEU A 222 1.73 -0.13 -13.94
C LEU A 222 0.24 -0.51 -13.84
N VAL A 223 -0.36 -0.90 -14.96
CA VAL A 223 -1.75 -1.38 -15.01
C VAL A 223 -1.91 -2.70 -14.25
N GLU A 224 -0.99 -3.65 -14.45
CA GLU A 224 -1.01 -4.94 -13.77
C GLU A 224 -0.92 -4.78 -12.25
N SER A 225 0.02 -3.95 -11.77
CA SER A 225 0.17 -3.67 -10.33
C SER A 225 -1.06 -2.96 -9.74
N GLY A 226 -1.69 -2.04 -10.47
CA GLY A 226 -2.94 -1.38 -10.06
C GLY A 226 -4.13 -2.34 -10.02
N ALA A 227 -4.22 -3.26 -10.99
CA ALA A 227 -5.26 -4.27 -11.03
C ALA A 227 -5.16 -5.25 -9.86
N VAL A 228 -3.95 -5.67 -9.49
CA VAL A 228 -3.72 -6.50 -8.29
C VAL A 228 -4.21 -5.77 -7.03
N LEU A 229 -3.84 -4.50 -6.86
CA LEU A 229 -4.29 -3.70 -5.72
C LEU A 229 -5.83 -3.53 -5.70
N PHE A 230 -6.45 -3.32 -6.87
CA PHE A 230 -7.90 -3.23 -6.99
C PHE A 230 -8.61 -4.53 -6.59
N VAL A 231 -8.15 -5.69 -7.08
CA VAL A 231 -8.73 -7.00 -6.75
C VAL A 231 -8.60 -7.27 -5.26
N LEU A 232 -7.43 -6.96 -4.70
CA LEU A 232 -7.18 -7.04 -3.27
C LEU A 232 -8.20 -6.15 -2.53
N GLN A 233 -8.25 -4.85 -2.77
CA GLN A 233 -9.16 -3.93 -2.06
C GLN A 233 -10.63 -4.34 -2.20
N PHE A 234 -11.02 -4.85 -3.37
CA PHE A 234 -12.37 -5.35 -3.62
C PHE A 234 -12.68 -6.58 -2.74
N ALA A 235 -11.73 -7.50 -2.60
CA ALA A 235 -11.88 -8.65 -1.72
C ALA A 235 -12.09 -8.23 -0.26
N MET A 236 -11.34 -7.23 0.23
CA MET A 236 -11.57 -6.70 1.58
C MET A 236 -12.89 -5.99 1.74
N ALA A 237 -13.28 -5.17 0.78
CA ALA A 237 -14.58 -4.51 0.82
C ALA A 237 -15.71 -5.55 0.93
N MET A 238 -15.60 -6.67 0.22
CA MET A 238 -16.56 -7.77 0.32
C MET A 238 -16.50 -8.49 1.67
N LEU A 239 -15.30 -8.75 2.22
CA LEU A 239 -15.15 -9.37 3.53
C LEU A 239 -15.77 -8.53 4.64
N VAL A 240 -15.53 -7.21 4.63
CA VAL A 240 -16.12 -6.26 5.59
C VAL A 240 -17.65 -6.25 5.51
N VAL A 241 -18.22 -6.29 4.29
CA VAL A 241 -19.68 -6.37 4.11
C VAL A 241 -20.25 -7.69 4.63
N VAL A 242 -19.56 -8.81 4.37
CA VAL A 242 -19.99 -10.13 4.85
C VAL A 242 -19.89 -10.23 6.37
N GLU A 243 -18.87 -9.66 6.98
CA GLU A 243 -18.72 -9.61 8.43
C GLU A 243 -19.85 -8.81 9.09
N ALA A 244 -20.23 -7.67 8.52
CA ALA A 244 -21.30 -6.82 9.05
C ALA A 244 -22.69 -7.49 9.08
N ASP A 245 -22.96 -8.43 8.16
CA ASP A 245 -24.26 -9.12 8.06
C ASP A 245 -24.30 -10.45 8.83
N SER A 246 -23.15 -11.01 9.19
CA SER A 246 -23.07 -12.34 9.80
C SER A 246 -22.85 -12.27 11.31
N GLN A 247 -23.52 -13.15 12.08
CA GLN A 247 -23.03 -13.55 13.40
C GLN A 247 -21.78 -14.41 13.19
N SER A 248 -20.67 -13.74 12.86
CA SER A 248 -19.45 -14.38 12.44
C SER A 248 -18.93 -15.32 13.54
N SER A 249 -18.54 -16.52 13.13
CA SER A 249 -17.84 -17.42 14.03
C SER A 249 -16.48 -16.83 14.39
N TYR A 250 -15.98 -17.09 15.60
CA TYR A 250 -14.66 -16.63 16.04
C TYR A 250 -13.53 -16.92 15.03
N SER A 251 -13.57 -18.09 14.37
CA SER A 251 -12.60 -18.46 13.33
C SER A 251 -12.67 -17.58 12.08
N PHE A 252 -13.86 -17.10 11.73
CA PHE A 252 -14.04 -16.18 10.61
C PHE A 252 -13.48 -14.80 10.96
N GLN A 253 -13.80 -14.27 12.15
CA GLN A 253 -13.25 -13.01 12.64
C GLN A 253 -11.71 -13.06 12.67
N LEU A 254 -11.12 -14.11 13.24
CA LEU A 254 -9.67 -14.28 13.24
C LEU A 254 -9.08 -14.30 11.82
N ALA A 255 -9.76 -14.92 10.85
CA ALA A 255 -9.30 -14.94 9.47
C ALA A 255 -9.38 -13.55 8.82
N THR A 256 -10.47 -12.80 9.06
CA THR A 256 -10.62 -11.42 8.59
C THR A 256 -9.56 -10.51 9.21
N ASP A 257 -9.31 -10.62 10.52
CA ASP A 257 -8.27 -9.88 11.22
C ASP A 257 -6.88 -10.12 10.62
N ILE A 258 -6.55 -11.38 10.33
CA ILE A 258 -5.27 -11.74 9.70
C ILE A 258 -5.19 -11.12 8.31
N LEU A 259 -6.26 -11.23 7.51
CA LEU A 259 -6.30 -10.63 6.18
C LEU A 259 -6.11 -9.11 6.27
N ASP A 260 -6.78 -8.44 7.20
CA ASP A 260 -6.65 -7.00 7.40
C ASP A 260 -5.20 -6.58 7.60
N GLN A 261 -4.44 -7.32 8.40
CA GLN A 261 -3.00 -7.10 8.56
C GLN A 261 -2.20 -7.26 7.25
N PHE A 262 -2.52 -8.25 6.41
CA PHE A 262 -1.91 -8.37 5.08
C PHE A 262 -2.23 -7.18 4.17
N PHE A 263 -3.44 -6.65 4.30
CA PHE A 263 -3.95 -5.57 3.49
C PHE A 263 -3.36 -4.22 3.85
N GLU A 264 -3.30 -3.92 5.14
CA GLU A 264 -2.65 -2.72 5.67
C GLU A 264 -1.19 -2.62 5.20
N GLU A 265 -0.47 -3.75 5.20
CA GLU A 265 0.92 -3.81 4.72
C GLU A 265 1.06 -3.79 3.21
N THR A 266 0.04 -4.24 2.48
CA THR A 266 0.02 -4.10 1.02
C THR A 266 0.05 -2.62 0.60
N TYR A 267 -0.56 -1.72 1.37
CA TYR A 267 -0.52 -0.28 1.09
C TYR A 267 0.89 0.32 1.21
N SER A 268 1.71 -0.19 2.13
CA SER A 268 3.10 0.25 2.32
C SER A 268 4.03 -0.36 1.27
N LEU A 269 3.84 -1.64 0.93
CA LEU A 269 4.65 -2.40 -0.02
C LEU A 269 4.43 -1.99 -1.47
N TYR A 270 3.21 -1.60 -1.83
CA TYR A 270 2.85 -1.29 -3.20
C TYR A 270 3.69 -0.14 -3.81
N PRO A 271 3.82 1.02 -3.15
CA PRO A 271 4.74 2.06 -3.60
C PRO A 271 6.19 1.60 -3.78
N VAL A 272 6.68 0.78 -2.85
CA VAL A 272 8.05 0.26 -2.86
C VAL A 272 8.26 -0.63 -4.07
N ALA A 273 7.32 -1.54 -4.35
CA ALA A 273 7.35 -2.41 -5.52
C ALA A 273 7.37 -1.61 -6.83
N VAL A 274 6.55 -0.56 -6.94
CA VAL A 274 6.52 0.34 -8.10
C VAL A 274 7.87 1.03 -8.31
N VAL A 275 8.52 1.48 -7.24
CA VAL A 275 9.84 2.11 -7.30
C VAL A 275 10.92 1.13 -7.74
N ILE A 276 10.96 -0.07 -7.17
CA ILE A 276 11.92 -1.12 -7.55
C ILE A 276 11.78 -1.42 -9.03
N MET A 277 10.55 -1.64 -9.47
CA MET A 277 10.21 -1.95 -10.85
C MET A 277 10.64 -0.86 -11.85
N ILE A 278 10.38 0.41 -11.55
CA ILE A 278 10.82 1.54 -12.39
C ILE A 278 12.34 1.57 -12.54
N ASN A 279 13.08 1.34 -11.45
CA ASN A 279 14.54 1.35 -11.48
C ASN A 279 15.11 0.14 -12.23
N LEU A 280 14.53 -1.05 -12.07
CA LEU A 280 14.94 -2.25 -12.80
C LEU A 280 14.77 -2.07 -14.32
N GLN A 281 13.64 -1.52 -14.77
CA GLN A 281 13.44 -1.26 -16.20
C GLN A 281 14.39 -0.19 -16.74
N SER A 282 14.65 0.86 -15.97
CA SER A 282 15.61 1.91 -16.35
C SER A 282 17.01 1.34 -16.57
N SER A 283 17.44 0.41 -15.69
CA SER A 283 18.73 -0.28 -15.82
C SER A 283 18.83 -1.13 -17.09
N VAL A 284 17.76 -1.81 -17.49
CA VAL A 284 17.74 -2.65 -18.71
C VAL A 284 17.83 -1.79 -19.97
N ILE A 285 17.15 -0.64 -19.99
CA ILE A 285 17.19 0.31 -21.11
C ILE A 285 18.61 0.88 -21.27
N GLU A 286 19.22 1.34 -20.17
CA GLU A 286 20.59 1.88 -20.20
C GLU A 286 21.59 0.85 -20.72
N ALA A 287 21.49 -0.41 -20.30
CA ALA A 287 22.35 -1.49 -20.79
C ALA A 287 22.19 -1.75 -22.30
N THR A 288 20.95 -1.70 -22.80
CA THR A 288 20.66 -1.95 -24.22
C THR A 288 21.18 -0.81 -25.11
N VAL A 289 21.04 0.44 -24.66
CA VAL A 289 21.52 1.63 -25.41
C VAL A 289 23.04 1.63 -25.53
N VAL A 290 23.78 1.26 -24.49
CA VAL A 290 25.24 1.20 -24.52
C VAL A 290 25.75 0.14 -25.51
N HIS A 291 25.11 -1.04 -25.55
CA HIS A 291 25.49 -2.11 -26.49
C HIS A 291 25.27 -1.71 -27.95
N SER A 292 24.12 -1.10 -28.27
CA SER A 292 23.84 -0.64 -29.64
C SER A 292 24.79 0.46 -30.11
N GLY A 293 25.21 1.36 -29.21
CA GLY A 293 26.21 2.39 -29.54
C GLY A 293 27.58 1.80 -29.89
N THR A 294 28.04 0.81 -29.12
CA THR A 294 29.34 0.16 -29.37
C THR A 294 29.38 -0.64 -30.68
N ALA A 295 28.28 -1.28 -31.06
CA ALA A 295 28.19 -2.06 -32.30
C ALA A 295 28.24 -1.17 -33.56
N LEU A 296 27.62 0.01 -33.50
CA LEU A 296 27.69 0.98 -34.59
C LEU A 296 29.09 1.60 -34.72
N GLU A 297 29.76 1.87 -33.59
CA GLU A 297 31.13 2.40 -33.62
C GLU A 297 32.14 1.38 -34.18
N SER A 298 31.97 0.09 -33.90
CA SER A 298 32.80 -0.97 -34.51
C SER A 298 32.53 -1.11 -36.01
N SER A 299 31.26 -1.08 -36.43
CA SER A 299 30.93 -1.17 -37.86
C SER A 299 31.41 0.05 -38.67
N SER A 300 31.46 1.23 -38.06
CA SER A 300 32.00 2.42 -38.71
C SER A 300 33.51 2.32 -38.93
N LYS A 301 34.26 1.74 -37.98
CA LYS A 301 35.73 1.61 -38.10
C LYS A 301 36.15 0.61 -39.17
N ASP A 302 35.40 -0.48 -39.37
CA ASP A 302 35.72 -1.45 -40.43
C ASP A 302 35.49 -0.86 -41.83
N ASN A 303 34.46 -0.04 -42.03
CA ASN A 303 34.21 0.61 -43.31
C ASN A 303 35.31 1.62 -43.71
N ASP A 304 35.91 2.32 -42.74
CA ASP A 304 37.02 3.25 -43.01
C ASP A 304 38.33 2.50 -43.36
N VAL A 305 38.56 1.32 -42.78
CA VAL A 305 39.73 0.48 -43.10
C VAL A 305 39.66 -0.08 -44.52
N ASP A 306 38.46 -0.47 -44.99
CA ASP A 306 38.29 -0.96 -46.36
C ASP A 306 38.38 0.15 -47.42
N CYS A 307 37.98 1.39 -47.10
CA CYS A 307 38.20 2.54 -47.98
C CYS A 307 39.70 2.87 -48.15
N ALA A 308 40.51 2.74 -47.10
CA ALA A 308 41.95 3.02 -47.15
C ALA A 308 42.76 1.95 -47.92
N ARG A 309 42.20 0.75 -48.14
CA ARG A 309 42.90 -0.36 -48.81
C ARG A 309 42.78 -0.36 -50.33
N ASN A 310 41.86 0.43 -50.87
CA ASN A 310 41.55 0.50 -52.31
C ASN A 310 42.06 1.79 -52.99
N SER A 311 42.91 2.56 -52.30
CA SER A 311 43.61 3.75 -52.81
C SER A 311 45.11 3.52 -52.83
#